data_AF-A0A6A9V0B0-F1
#
_entry.id   AF-A0A6A9V0B0-F1
#
_cell.length_a   1.000
_cell.length_b   1.000
_cell.length_c   1.000
_cell.angle_alpha   90.00
_cell.angle_beta   90.00
_cell.angle_gamma   90.00
#
_symmetry.space_group_name_H-M   'P 1'
#
loop_
_entity.id
_entity.type
_entity.pdbx_description
1 polymer ?
#
loop_
_entity_poly.entity_id
_entity_poly.type
_entity_poly.pdbx_seq_one_letter_code
_entity_poly.pdbx_strand_id
1 'polypeptide(L)'
;MTPHVLDSLRRGLAEGARRAEQEAAGALARLEAAGGTGEGPLLRLRVDALGRLLEVTFTHAVLTATPTAFTAAVQAAYRDACRAVQPLPGRPELAAAGAASTTPGSHAPAARAASAAAALPAWVLAGRDEGVEVELDGRGRLLLARAGTEALRAGPELLAARLTGAWRRAEGERTDRLRRALSGERA
;
A
#
# COMPACT_ATOMS: atom_id res chain seq x y z
N MET A 1 7.29 43.12 -23.96
CA MET A 1 7.99 42.11 -23.15
C MET A 1 9.21 41.65 -23.91
N THR A 2 10.41 41.75 -23.33
CA THR A 2 11.66 41.42 -24.01
C THR A 2 11.93 39.91 -24.01
N PRO A 3 12.46 39.33 -25.11
CA PRO A 3 12.72 37.90 -25.24
C PRO A 3 13.55 37.30 -24.09
N HIS A 4 14.41 38.11 -23.46
CA HIS A 4 15.18 37.72 -22.28
C HIS A 4 14.34 37.32 -21.05
N VAL A 5 13.18 37.94 -20.83
CA VAL A 5 12.31 37.63 -19.68
C VAL A 5 11.64 36.27 -19.86
N LEU A 6 11.25 35.92 -21.08
CA LEU A 6 10.64 34.63 -21.40
C LEU A 6 11.65 33.48 -21.27
N ASP A 7 12.90 33.68 -21.67
CA ASP A 7 13.96 32.68 -21.50
C ASP A 7 14.35 32.47 -20.04
N SER A 8 14.34 33.54 -19.23
CA SER A 8 14.60 33.44 -17.79
C SER A 8 13.48 32.72 -17.06
N LEU A 9 12.21 32.96 -17.43
CA LEU A 9 11.05 32.25 -16.89
C LEU A 9 11.05 30.77 -17.29
N ARG A 10 11.38 30.44 -18.55
CA ARG A 10 11.50 29.06 -19.02
C ARG A 10 12.58 28.28 -18.27
N ARG A 11 13.75 28.90 -18.03
CA ARG A 11 14.81 28.29 -17.22
C ARG A 11 14.37 28.08 -15.77
N GLY A 12 13.74 29.09 -15.15
CA GLY A 12 13.21 28.97 -13.78
C GLY A 12 12.17 27.86 -13.64
N LEU A 13 11.27 27.69 -14.61
CA LEU A 13 10.29 26.59 -14.63
C LEU A 13 10.96 25.22 -14.80
N ALA A 14 11.95 25.10 -15.70
CA ALA A 14 12.67 23.86 -15.90
C ALA A 14 13.50 23.45 -14.67
N GLU A 15 14.11 24.42 -13.99
CA GLU A 15 14.82 24.18 -12.73
C GLU A 15 13.86 23.83 -11.58
N GLY A 16 12.69 24.48 -11.52
CA GLY A 16 11.64 24.15 -10.57
C GLY A 16 11.10 22.73 -10.76
N ALA A 17 10.85 22.33 -12.01
CA ALA A 17 10.41 20.98 -12.35
C ALA A 17 11.46 19.93 -11.95
N ARG A 18 12.74 20.15 -12.26
CA ARG A 18 13.82 19.25 -11.85
C ARG A 18 13.95 19.12 -10.33
N ARG A 19 13.82 20.21 -9.58
CA ARG A 19 13.83 20.17 -8.11
C ARG A 19 12.63 19.39 -7.57
N ALA A 20 11.43 19.62 -8.11
CA ALA A 20 10.24 18.87 -7.72
C ALA A 20 10.37 17.37 -8.04
N GLU A 21 10.95 17.00 -9.18
CA GLU A 21 11.25 15.61 -9.54
C GLU A 21 12.25 14.97 -8.58
N GLN A 22 13.33 15.67 -8.23
CA GLN A 22 14.31 15.20 -7.26
C GLN A 22 13.72 15.05 -5.86
N GLU A 23 12.88 15.99 -5.44
CA GLU A 23 12.17 15.91 -4.16
C GLU A 23 11.17 14.75 -4.13
N ALA A 24 10.45 14.51 -5.23
CA ALA A 24 9.53 13.38 -5.38
C ALA A 24 10.28 12.04 -5.36
N ALA A 25 11.40 11.93 -6.09
CA ALA A 25 12.26 10.75 -6.07
C ALA A 25 12.83 10.50 -4.67
N GLY A 26 13.30 11.56 -3.99
CA GLY A 26 13.78 11.46 -2.61
C GLY A 26 12.67 11.09 -1.63
N ALA A 27 11.43 11.53 -1.85
CA ALA A 27 10.28 11.13 -1.05
C ALA A 27 9.91 9.67 -1.27
N LEU A 28 9.90 9.19 -2.52
CA LEU A 28 9.69 7.78 -2.85
C LEU A 28 10.75 6.89 -2.21
N ALA A 29 12.02 7.24 -2.34
CA ALA A 29 13.12 6.48 -1.71
C ALA A 29 12.97 6.41 -0.19
N ARG A 30 12.55 7.50 0.47
CA ARG A 30 12.26 7.49 1.91
C ARG A 30 11.06 6.61 2.28
N LEU A 31 10.00 6.61 1.46
CA LEU A 31 8.84 5.74 1.67
C LEU A 31 9.20 4.26 1.51
N GLU A 32 10.04 3.93 0.53
CA GLU A 32 10.54 2.57 0.31
C GLU A 32 11.48 2.10 1.42
N ALA A 33 12.34 3.00 1.91
CA ALA A 33 13.25 2.75 3.03
C ALA A 33 12.53 2.64 4.37
N ALA A 34 11.39 3.32 4.53
CA ALA A 34 10.55 3.21 5.72
C ALA A 34 9.73 1.91 5.77
N GLY A 35 9.74 1.11 4.69
CA GLY A 35 9.15 -0.22 4.67
C GLY A 35 9.77 -1.16 5.71
N GLY A 36 9.00 -2.16 6.12
CA GLY A 36 9.42 -3.14 7.11
C GLY A 36 9.57 -4.53 6.50
N THR A 37 10.45 -5.33 7.08
CA THR A 37 10.62 -6.74 6.72
C THR A 37 10.27 -7.61 7.92
N GLY A 38 9.49 -8.66 7.69
CA GLY A 38 9.22 -9.70 8.66
C GLY A 38 9.71 -11.04 8.13
N GLU A 39 10.35 -11.81 9.00
CA GLU A 39 10.92 -13.11 8.67
C GLU A 39 10.33 -14.17 9.59
N GLY A 40 10.05 -15.33 9.01
CA GLY A 40 9.54 -16.48 9.72
C GLY A 40 10.05 -17.78 9.10
N PRO A 41 9.72 -18.94 9.70
CA PRO A 41 10.27 -20.23 9.28
C PRO A 41 9.88 -20.63 7.85
N LEU A 42 8.74 -20.13 7.35
CA LEU A 42 8.23 -20.46 6.02
C LEU A 42 8.49 -19.38 4.97
N LEU A 43 8.68 -18.13 5.39
CA LEU A 43 8.75 -17.01 4.46
C LEU A 43 9.45 -15.79 5.04
N ARG A 44 9.93 -14.96 4.13
CA ARG A 44 10.25 -13.55 4.34
C ARG A 44 9.25 -12.70 3.57
N LEU A 45 8.77 -11.63 4.20
CA LEU A 45 7.80 -10.71 3.61
C LEU A 45 8.24 -9.27 3.87
N ARG A 46 8.14 -8.42 2.85
CA ARG A 46 8.41 -6.98 2.92
C ARG A 46 7.15 -6.19 2.65
N VAL A 47 6.91 -5.17 3.46
CA VAL A 47 5.83 -4.20 3.29
C VAL A 47 6.38 -2.79 3.12
N ASP A 48 5.60 -1.92 2.50
CA ASP A 48 5.87 -0.48 2.49
C ASP A 48 5.49 0.19 3.82
N ALA A 49 5.71 1.50 3.92
CA ALA A 49 5.38 2.29 5.12
C ALA A 49 3.88 2.30 5.48
N LEU A 50 3.00 1.88 4.56
CA LEU A 50 1.55 1.79 4.77
C LEU A 50 1.11 0.36 5.10
N GLY A 51 2.02 -0.61 5.08
CA GLY A 51 1.72 -2.03 5.28
C GLY A 51 1.30 -2.77 4.01
N ARG A 52 1.49 -2.20 2.82
CA ARG A 52 1.18 -2.89 1.56
C ARG A 52 2.31 -3.83 1.17
N LEU A 53 1.97 -5.02 0.64
CA LEU A 53 2.94 -6.01 0.21
C LEU A 53 3.83 -5.47 -0.92
N LEU A 54 5.15 -5.52 -0.71
CA LEU A 54 6.16 -5.22 -1.74
C LEU A 54 6.76 -6.50 -2.29
N GLU A 55 7.12 -7.43 -1.41
CA GLU A 55 7.84 -8.65 -1.76
C GLU A 55 7.49 -9.77 -0.80
N VAL A 56 7.46 -11.00 -1.32
CA VAL A 56 7.37 -12.22 -0.52
C VAL A 56 8.27 -13.29 -1.12
N THR A 57 8.98 -14.01 -0.25
CA THR A 57 9.84 -15.13 -0.62
C THR A 57 9.56 -16.29 0.33
N PHE A 58 9.29 -17.47 -0.22
CA PHE A 58 9.07 -18.68 0.59
C PHE A 58 10.35 -19.51 0.67
N THR A 59 10.54 -20.15 1.82
CA THR A 59 11.55 -21.21 1.96
C THR A 59 10.96 -22.55 1.48
N HIS A 60 11.81 -23.53 1.20
CA HIS A 60 11.33 -24.87 0.84
C HIS A 60 10.51 -25.57 1.94
N ALA A 61 10.59 -25.10 3.20
CA ALA A 61 9.80 -25.64 4.31
C ALA A 61 8.29 -25.49 4.09
N VAL A 62 7.85 -24.59 3.19
CA VAL A 62 6.44 -24.40 2.86
C VAL A 62 5.80 -25.64 2.22
N LEU A 63 6.59 -26.49 1.56
CA LEU A 63 6.11 -27.72 0.90
C LEU A 63 5.54 -28.75 1.90
N THR A 64 6.01 -28.70 3.14
CA THR A 64 5.57 -29.57 4.24
C THR A 64 4.61 -28.86 5.20
N ALA A 65 4.31 -27.59 4.96
CA ALA A 65 3.42 -26.82 5.82
C ALA A 65 1.96 -27.25 5.63
N THR A 66 1.19 -27.18 6.71
CA THR A 66 -0.28 -27.27 6.62
C THR A 66 -0.86 -25.92 6.22
N PRO A 67 -2.08 -25.87 5.63
CA PRO A 67 -2.77 -24.60 5.36
C PRO A 67 -2.87 -23.67 6.57
N THR A 68 -3.07 -24.24 7.76
CA THR A 68 -3.12 -23.49 9.02
C THR A 68 -1.75 -22.92 9.40
N ALA A 69 -0.67 -23.71 9.27
CA ALA A 69 0.68 -23.25 9.54
C ALA A 69 1.11 -22.14 8.57
N PHE A 70 0.74 -22.28 7.28
CA PHE A 70 0.93 -21.22 6.29
C PHE A 70 0.24 -19.92 6.70
N THR A 71 -1.06 -19.99 7.03
CA THR A 71 -1.85 -18.83 7.43
C THR A 71 -1.22 -18.12 8.63
N ALA A 72 -0.85 -18.87 9.66
CA ALA A 72 -0.20 -18.34 10.85
C ALA A 72 1.16 -17.71 10.54
N ALA A 73 1.98 -18.34 9.69
CA ALA A 73 3.29 -17.83 9.32
C ALA A 73 3.19 -16.52 8.55
N VAL A 74 2.28 -16.41 7.58
CA VAL A 74 2.07 -15.16 6.82
C VAL A 74 1.60 -14.05 7.75
N GLN A 75 0.65 -14.32 8.65
CA GLN A 75 0.16 -13.34 9.62
C GLN A 75 1.24 -12.90 10.62
N ALA A 76 2.11 -13.81 11.06
CA ALA A 76 3.23 -13.50 11.93
C ALA A 76 4.26 -12.62 11.21
N ALA A 77 4.73 -13.06 10.04
CA ALA A 77 5.68 -12.30 9.23
C ALA A 77 5.14 -10.91 8.86
N TYR A 78 3.86 -10.80 8.49
CA TYR A 78 3.24 -9.51 8.20
C TYR A 78 3.20 -8.57 9.41
N ARG A 79 2.87 -9.09 10.60
CA ARG A 79 2.83 -8.31 11.83
C ARG A 79 4.22 -7.79 12.21
N ASP A 80 5.23 -8.62 12.06
CA ASP A 80 6.61 -8.24 12.34
C ASP A 80 7.14 -7.25 11.31
N ALA A 81 6.79 -7.42 10.03
CA ALA A 81 7.06 -6.44 8.99
C ALA A 81 6.43 -5.08 9.34
N CYS A 82 5.16 -5.05 9.76
CA CYS A 82 4.49 -3.81 10.17
C CYS A 82 5.11 -3.17 11.41
N ARG A 83 5.64 -3.96 12.35
CA ARG A 83 6.38 -3.45 13.54
C ARG A 83 7.74 -2.87 13.16
N ALA A 84 8.36 -3.41 12.11
CA ALA A 84 9.66 -2.96 11.60
C ALA A 84 9.56 -1.72 10.69
N VAL A 85 8.34 -1.28 10.32
CA VAL A 85 8.13 -0.04 9.56
C VAL A 85 8.67 1.14 10.36
N GLN A 86 9.60 1.89 9.76
CA GLN A 86 10.13 3.08 10.39
C GLN A 86 9.10 4.21 10.30
N PRO A 87 8.87 4.97 11.39
CA PRO A 87 8.02 6.14 11.31
C PRO A 87 8.63 7.12 10.31
N LEU A 88 7.84 7.52 9.32
CA LEU A 88 8.24 8.58 8.41
C LEU A 88 8.49 9.84 9.24
N PRO A 89 9.60 10.57 9.00
CA PRO A 89 9.83 11.84 9.68
C PRO A 89 8.61 12.74 9.40
N GLY A 90 7.84 13.04 10.45
CA GLY A 90 6.71 13.93 10.33
C GLY A 90 7.22 15.26 9.79
N ARG A 91 6.66 15.74 8.68
CA ARG A 91 6.86 17.14 8.27
C ARG A 91 6.01 17.99 9.21
N PRO A 92 6.59 18.72 10.18
CA PRO A 92 5.80 19.61 11.05
C PRO A 92 5.07 20.69 10.22
N GLU A 93 5.58 21.01 9.04
CA GLU A 93 4.97 21.95 8.08
C GLU A 93 3.61 21.48 7.53
N LEU A 94 3.32 20.18 7.53
CA LEU A 94 2.00 19.64 7.17
C LEU A 94 1.08 19.44 8.38
N ALA A 95 1.62 19.47 9.60
CA ALA A 95 0.83 19.39 10.83
C ALA A 95 0.12 20.73 11.15
N ALA A 96 0.57 21.84 10.57
CA ALA A 96 0.03 23.19 10.78
C ALA A 96 -0.92 23.69 9.67
N ALA A 97 -1.38 22.82 8.76
CA ALA A 97 -2.43 23.13 7.77
C ALA A 97 -3.79 22.49 8.11
N GLY A 98 -3.97 21.99 9.34
CA GLY A 98 -5.24 21.42 9.82
C GLY A 98 -6.18 22.42 10.50
N ALA A 99 -5.74 23.67 10.71
CA ALA A 99 -6.49 24.65 11.49
C ALA A 99 -6.38 26.07 10.90
N ALA A 100 -6.83 26.27 9.65
CA ALA A 100 -7.24 27.59 9.20
C ALA A 100 -8.18 27.53 7.99
N SER A 101 -9.36 28.11 8.20
CA SER A 101 -10.31 28.63 7.22
C SER A 101 -11.26 27.63 6.52
N THR A 102 -12.31 27.28 7.25
CA THR A 102 -13.63 26.93 6.70
C THR A 102 -14.15 28.08 5.84
N THR A 103 -13.76 28.07 4.56
CA THR A 103 -14.37 28.92 3.54
C THR A 103 -15.64 28.23 3.07
N PRO A 104 -16.84 28.86 3.12
CA PRO A 104 -18.10 28.23 2.73
C PRO A 104 -18.15 28.12 1.20
N GLY A 105 -17.58 27.04 0.68
CA GLY A 105 -17.52 26.75 -0.74
C GLY A 105 -17.21 25.28 -0.97
N SER A 106 -18.25 24.49 -1.25
CA SER A 106 -18.21 23.06 -1.61
C SER A 106 -17.52 22.12 -0.60
N HIS A 107 -18.20 21.86 0.51
CA HIS A 107 -17.81 20.82 1.49
C HIS A 107 -17.98 19.38 0.98
N ALA A 108 -18.56 19.17 -0.21
CA ALA A 108 -18.91 17.84 -0.70
C ALA A 108 -17.70 16.91 -0.94
N PRO A 109 -16.57 17.36 -1.54
CA PRO A 109 -15.40 16.49 -1.72
C PRO A 109 -14.70 16.13 -0.41
N ALA A 110 -14.53 17.10 0.49
CA ALA A 110 -13.87 16.89 1.79
C ALA A 110 -14.73 16.00 2.72
N ALA A 111 -16.05 16.21 2.76
CA ALA A 111 -16.96 15.37 3.53
C ALA A 111 -17.02 13.93 2.99
N ARG A 112 -16.98 13.74 1.66
CA ARG A 112 -16.88 12.41 1.04
C ARG A 112 -15.57 11.71 1.37
N ALA A 113 -14.44 12.43 1.32
CA ALA A 113 -13.15 11.87 1.70
C ALA A 113 -13.11 11.45 3.18
N ALA A 114 -13.65 12.27 4.09
CA ALA A 114 -13.75 11.95 5.51
C ALA A 114 -14.67 10.74 5.76
N SER A 115 -15.82 10.68 5.09
CA SER A 115 -16.76 9.55 5.17
C SER A 115 -16.14 8.25 4.64
N ALA A 116 -15.48 8.31 3.48
CA ALA A 116 -14.78 7.16 2.91
C ALA A 116 -13.68 6.66 3.86
N ALA A 117 -12.87 7.59 4.41
CA ALA A 117 -11.81 7.26 5.37
C ALA A 117 -12.34 6.59 6.65
N ALA A 118 -13.49 7.04 7.16
CA ALA A 118 -14.14 6.45 8.33
C ALA A 118 -14.68 5.03 8.05
N ALA A 119 -15.11 4.75 6.81
CA ALA A 119 -15.66 3.45 6.42
C ALA A 119 -14.58 2.39 6.13
N LEU A 120 -13.33 2.80 5.84
CA LEU A 120 -12.25 1.89 5.47
C LEU A 120 -12.05 0.69 6.41
N PRO A 121 -12.04 0.83 7.75
CA PRO A 121 -11.79 -0.30 8.64
C PRO A 121 -12.87 -1.40 8.57
N ALA A 122 -14.07 -1.07 8.08
CA ALA A 122 -15.17 -2.02 7.95
C ALA A 122 -15.19 -2.73 6.58
N TRP A 123 -14.35 -2.31 5.63
CA TRP A 123 -14.26 -2.99 4.34
C TRP A 123 -13.42 -4.25 4.46
N VAL A 124 -13.89 -5.32 3.84
CA VAL A 124 -13.14 -6.56 3.63
C VAL A 124 -13.03 -6.76 2.13
N LEU A 125 -11.80 -6.92 1.66
CA LEU A 125 -11.46 -6.95 0.24
C LEU A 125 -10.70 -8.23 -0.04
N ALA A 126 -11.35 -9.15 -0.74
CA ALA A 126 -10.80 -10.46 -1.05
C ALA A 126 -10.19 -10.48 -2.44
N GLY A 127 -9.01 -11.07 -2.56
CA GLY A 127 -8.36 -11.38 -3.82
C GLY A 127 -7.96 -12.85 -3.84
N ARG A 128 -8.12 -13.49 -5.00
CA ARG A 128 -7.89 -14.93 -5.16
C ARG A 128 -7.01 -15.20 -6.36
N ASP A 129 -6.10 -16.15 -6.21
CA ASP A 129 -5.23 -16.62 -7.27
C ASP A 129 -4.87 -18.09 -7.07
N GLU A 130 -5.34 -18.96 -7.95
CA GLU A 130 -4.99 -20.39 -8.03
C GLU A 130 -4.79 -21.10 -6.67
N GLY A 131 -5.83 -21.08 -5.84
CA GLY A 131 -5.83 -21.74 -4.53
C GLY A 131 -5.22 -20.93 -3.38
N VAL A 132 -4.81 -19.69 -3.63
CA VAL A 132 -4.43 -18.69 -2.62
C VAL A 132 -5.52 -17.62 -2.51
N GLU A 133 -5.86 -17.23 -1.29
CA GLU A 133 -6.82 -16.19 -0.97
C GLU A 133 -6.19 -15.20 0.02
N VAL A 134 -6.37 -13.91 -0.25
CA VAL A 134 -5.91 -12.80 0.59
C VAL A 134 -7.10 -11.90 0.88
N GLU A 135 -7.29 -11.55 2.15
CA GLU A 135 -8.26 -10.55 2.59
C GLU A 135 -7.53 -9.34 3.19
N LEU A 136 -7.88 -8.16 2.71
CA LEU A 136 -7.38 -6.89 3.20
C LEU A 136 -8.51 -6.06 3.82
N ASP A 137 -8.17 -5.21 4.79
CA ASP A 137 -9.06 -4.15 5.22
C ASP A 137 -9.09 -3.01 4.18
N GLY A 138 -10.00 -2.04 4.34
CA GLY A 138 -10.05 -0.88 3.45
C GLY A 138 -8.83 0.05 3.54
N ARG A 139 -7.92 -0.15 4.50
CA ARG A 139 -6.63 0.55 4.59
C ARG A 139 -5.52 -0.20 3.86
N GLY A 140 -5.79 -1.40 3.31
CA GLY A 140 -4.79 -2.25 2.65
C GLY A 140 -4.02 -3.18 3.59
N ARG A 141 -4.46 -3.30 4.85
CA ARG A 141 -3.77 -4.15 5.82
C ARG A 141 -4.27 -5.57 5.70
N LEU A 142 -3.35 -6.52 5.82
CA LEU A 142 -3.68 -7.94 5.82
C LEU A 142 -4.60 -8.29 7.00
N LEU A 143 -5.75 -8.86 6.69
CA LEU A 143 -6.61 -9.55 7.65
C LEU A 143 -6.28 -11.04 7.66
N LEU A 144 -6.14 -11.63 6.47
CA LEU A 144 -6.00 -13.06 6.31
C LEU A 144 -5.29 -13.41 5.00
N ALA A 145 -4.46 -14.44 5.04
CA ALA A 145 -3.94 -15.11 3.85
C ALA A 145 -4.07 -16.61 4.02
N ARG A 146 -4.67 -17.30 3.04
CA ARG A 146 -4.87 -18.75 3.04
C ARG A 146 -4.34 -19.34 1.74
N ALA A 147 -3.82 -20.56 1.82
CA ALA A 147 -3.44 -21.33 0.66
C ALA A 147 -3.93 -22.77 0.83
N GLY A 148 -4.54 -23.31 -0.23
CA GLY A 148 -4.89 -24.73 -0.30
C GLY A 148 -3.65 -25.61 -0.42
N THR A 149 -3.79 -26.88 -0.09
CA THR A 149 -2.70 -27.86 -0.12
C THR A 149 -2.02 -27.95 -1.49
N GLU A 150 -2.78 -27.87 -2.59
CA GLU A 150 -2.23 -27.88 -3.95
C GLU A 150 -1.36 -26.65 -4.23
N ALA A 151 -1.77 -25.48 -3.74
CA ALA A 151 -0.98 -24.26 -3.86
C ALA A 151 0.33 -24.34 -3.06
N LEU A 152 0.30 -24.94 -1.87
CA LEU A 152 1.51 -25.17 -1.08
C LEU A 152 2.49 -26.13 -1.78
N ARG A 153 1.98 -27.14 -2.49
CA ARG A 153 2.80 -28.13 -3.23
C ARG A 153 3.35 -27.62 -4.56
N ALA A 154 2.86 -26.49 -5.07
CA ALA A 154 3.29 -25.90 -6.32
C ALA A 154 4.74 -25.38 -6.31
N GLY A 155 5.35 -25.28 -5.12
CA GLY A 155 6.71 -24.77 -4.95
C GLY A 155 6.75 -23.31 -4.47
N PRO A 156 7.86 -22.89 -3.85
CA PRO A 156 7.97 -21.60 -3.18
C PRO A 156 7.80 -20.41 -4.15
N GLU A 157 8.34 -20.51 -5.37
CA GLU A 157 8.29 -19.45 -6.37
C GLU A 157 6.87 -19.22 -6.90
N LEU A 158 6.18 -20.31 -7.27
CA LEU A 158 4.82 -20.23 -7.78
C LEU A 158 3.84 -19.81 -6.66
N LEU A 159 4.05 -20.27 -5.42
CA LEU A 159 3.28 -19.80 -4.27
C LEU A 159 3.50 -18.31 -3.99
N ALA A 160 4.74 -17.80 -4.10
CA ALA A 160 5.03 -16.36 -3.99
C ALA A 160 4.28 -15.55 -5.05
N ALA A 161 4.32 -16.02 -6.31
CA ALA A 161 3.60 -15.39 -7.41
C ALA A 161 2.09 -15.37 -7.18
N ARG A 162 1.50 -16.50 -6.74
CA ARG A 162 0.06 -16.61 -6.44
C ARG A 162 -0.35 -15.72 -5.26
N LEU A 163 0.42 -15.71 -4.18
CA LEU A 163 0.15 -14.82 -3.04
C LEU A 163 0.20 -13.35 -3.45
N THR A 164 1.21 -12.97 -4.24
CA THR A 164 1.35 -11.62 -4.78
C THR A 164 0.18 -11.27 -5.72
N GLY A 165 -0.23 -12.21 -6.56
CA GLY A 165 -1.38 -12.06 -7.47
C GLY A 165 -2.70 -11.86 -6.71
N ALA A 166 -2.96 -12.71 -5.71
CA ALA A 166 -4.14 -12.60 -4.85
C ALA A 166 -4.15 -11.23 -4.13
N TRP A 167 -3.01 -10.80 -3.57
CA TRP A 167 -2.89 -9.51 -2.92
C TRP A 167 -3.15 -8.33 -3.86
N ARG A 168 -2.57 -8.35 -5.07
CA ARG A 168 -2.78 -7.30 -6.07
C ARG A 168 -4.23 -7.20 -6.50
N ARG A 169 -4.96 -8.32 -6.59
CA ARG A 169 -6.40 -8.30 -6.90
C ARG A 169 -7.21 -7.65 -5.77
N ALA A 170 -6.90 -7.97 -4.50
CA ALA A 170 -7.53 -7.31 -3.35
C ALA A 170 -7.26 -5.80 -3.32
N GLU A 171 -6.02 -5.39 -3.63
CA GLU A 171 -5.61 -3.98 -3.76
C GLU A 171 -6.31 -3.26 -4.93
N GLY A 172 -6.52 -3.97 -6.05
CA GLY A 172 -7.29 -3.47 -7.19
C GLY A 172 -8.73 -3.14 -6.79
N GLU A 173 -9.42 -4.10 -6.16
CA GLU A 173 -10.78 -3.88 -5.64
C GLU A 173 -10.82 -2.74 -4.61
N ARG A 174 -9.81 -2.61 -3.74
CA ARG A 174 -9.69 -1.46 -2.83
C ARG A 174 -9.69 -0.15 -3.59
N THR A 175 -8.83 -0.08 -4.60
CA THR A 175 -8.60 1.15 -5.37
C THR A 175 -9.84 1.54 -6.14
N ASP A 176 -10.54 0.57 -6.74
CA ASP A 176 -11.77 0.80 -7.47
C ASP A 176 -12.93 1.20 -6.54
N ARG A 177 -13.04 0.58 -5.37
CA ARG A 177 -14.03 0.95 -4.35
C ARG A 177 -13.77 2.33 -3.76
N LEU A 178 -12.52 2.68 -3.49
CA LEU A 178 -12.10 4.02 -3.09
C LEU A 178 -12.46 5.04 -4.18
N ARG A 179 -12.17 4.74 -5.45
CA ARG A 179 -12.48 5.63 -6.57
C ARG A 179 -13.98 5.91 -6.64
N ARG A 180 -14.82 4.87 -6.57
CA ARG A 180 -16.30 4.99 -6.55
C ARG A 180 -16.79 5.82 -5.36
N ALA A 181 -16.25 5.57 -4.17
CA ALA A 181 -16.62 6.32 -2.96
C ALA A 181 -16.28 7.82 -3.06
N LEU A 182 -15.16 8.16 -3.71
CA LEU A 182 -14.72 9.53 -3.89
C LEU A 182 -15.41 10.24 -5.07
N SER A 183 -15.72 9.52 -6.15
CA SER A 183 -16.46 10.07 -7.31
C SER A 183 -17.95 10.31 -6.98
N GLY A 184 -18.49 9.60 -5.98
CA GLY A 184 -19.91 9.66 -5.64
C GLY A 184 -20.78 8.80 -6.55
N GLU A 185 -20.17 7.94 -7.37
CA GLU A 185 -20.87 6.88 -8.09
C GLU A 185 -21.33 5.83 -7.07
N ARG A 186 -22.65 5.73 -6.88
CA ARG A 186 -23.23 4.68 -6.05
C ARG A 186 -23.03 3.33 -6.74
N ALA A 187 -22.53 2.36 -5.98
CA ALA A 187 -22.60 0.94 -6.32
C ALA A 187 -24.04 0.44 -6.26
#